data_AF-A0A4Q2ZDX9-F1
#
_entry.id   AF-A0A4Q2ZDX9-F1
#
_cell.length_a   1.000
_cell.length_b   1.000
_cell.length_c   1.000
_cell.angle_alpha   90.00
_cell.angle_beta   90.00
_cell.angle_gamma   90.00
#
_symmetry.space_group_name_H-M   'P 1'
#
loop_
_entity.id
_entity.type
_entity.pdbx_description
1 polymer ?
#
loop_
_entity_poly.entity_id
_entity_poly.type
_entity_poly.pdbx_seq_one_letter_code
_entity_poly.pdbx_strand_id
1 'polypeptide(L)'
;MAVDTNNLFNQMVSAGQGLAGGIWQQMHSYAIPELKKIADQIGSIATSGFKPAAMVELLKMQIDAAVTVIVAMTALAMQLVQDAINAIMNAVKDLVNGAVGIPLIG
;
A
#
# COMPACT_ATOMS: atom_id res chain seq x y z
N MET A 1 -25.87 2.72 -17.58
CA MET A 1 -24.65 3.54 -17.75
C MET A 1 -23.46 2.66 -17.47
N ALA A 2 -22.48 2.61 -18.37
CA ALA A 2 -21.22 1.92 -18.09
C ALA A 2 -20.38 2.79 -17.14
N VAL A 3 -19.83 2.19 -16.09
CA VAL A 3 -18.86 2.86 -15.22
C VAL A 3 -17.55 2.96 -16.00
N ASP A 4 -16.99 4.16 -16.10
CA ASP A 4 -15.65 4.36 -16.66
C ASP A 4 -14.60 3.93 -15.63
N THR A 5 -14.21 2.66 -15.70
CA THR A 5 -13.28 2.04 -14.74
C THR A 5 -11.86 2.61 -14.88
N ASN A 6 -11.48 3.14 -16.04
CA ASN A 6 -10.17 3.75 -16.25
C ASN A 6 -10.10 5.12 -15.58
N ASN A 7 -11.14 5.94 -15.72
CA ASN A 7 -11.23 7.22 -15.02
C ASN A 7 -11.28 7.02 -13.50
N LEU A 8 -12.08 6.05 -13.02
CA LEU A 8 -12.15 5.70 -11.60
C LEU A 8 -10.78 5.25 -11.05
N PHE A 9 -10.08 4.37 -11.78
CA PHE A 9 -8.73 3.96 -11.42
C PHE A 9 -7.79 5.17 -11.30
N ASN A 10 -7.75 6.05 -12.31
CA ASN A 10 -6.88 7.23 -12.29
C ASN A 10 -7.18 8.17 -11.12
N GLN A 11 -8.46 8.36 -10.77
CA GLN A 11 -8.87 9.16 -9.61
C GLN A 11 -8.38 8.55 -8.29
N MET A 12 -8.49 7.23 -8.12
CA MET A 12 -8.00 6.54 -6.92
C MET A 12 -6.47 6.62 -6.80
N VAL A 13 -5.74 6.46 -7.91
CA VAL A 13 -4.28 6.62 -7.96
C VAL A 13 -3.89 8.04 -7.57
N SER A 14 -4.53 9.06 -8.15
CA SER A 14 -4.25 10.46 -7.85
C SER A 14 -4.55 10.82 -6.39
N ALA A 15 -5.64 10.28 -5.82
CA ALA A 15 -5.99 10.49 -4.42
C ALA A 15 -4.96 9.85 -3.47
N GLY A 16 -4.52 8.61 -3.78
CA GLY A 16 -3.48 7.92 -3.01
C GLY A 16 -2.13 8.63 -3.08
N GLN A 17 -1.71 9.05 -4.27
CA GLN A 17 -0.47 9.82 -4.49
C GLN A 17 -0.44 11.11 -3.66
N GLY A 18 -1.55 11.85 -3.61
CA GLY A 18 -1.65 13.12 -2.89
C GLY A 18 -1.49 12.98 -1.38
N LEU A 19 -1.84 11.82 -0.80
CA LEU A 19 -1.80 11.58 0.65
C LEU A 19 -0.55 10.84 1.12
N ALA A 20 0.03 9.97 0.28
CA ALA A 20 1.14 9.11 0.67
C ALA A 20 2.53 9.75 0.48
N GLY A 21 2.63 10.86 -0.25
CA GLY A 21 3.89 11.59 -0.45
C GLY A 21 5.03 10.68 -0.96
N GLY A 22 6.21 10.76 -0.34
CA GLY A 22 7.38 9.96 -0.71
C GLY A 22 7.21 8.44 -0.54
N ILE A 23 6.29 7.99 0.32
CA ILE A 23 6.01 6.57 0.56
C ILE A 23 5.25 5.97 -0.63
N TRP A 24 4.55 6.78 -1.43
CA TRP A 24 3.81 6.31 -2.60
C TRP A 24 4.67 5.44 -3.53
N GLN A 25 5.89 5.87 -3.81
CA GLN A 25 6.86 5.13 -4.66
C GLN A 25 7.13 3.72 -4.14
N GLN A 26 7.18 3.55 -2.82
CA GLN A 26 7.46 2.27 -2.17
C GLN A 26 6.23 1.34 -2.18
N MET A 27 5.03 1.92 -2.09
CA MET A 27 3.77 1.17 -2.13
C MET A 27 3.22 0.94 -3.54
N HIS A 28 3.73 1.65 -4.55
CA HIS A 28 3.18 1.69 -5.91
C HIS A 28 3.01 0.31 -6.54
N SER A 29 3.99 -0.59 -6.40
CA SER A 29 3.96 -1.94 -7.00
C SER A 29 2.83 -2.83 -6.48
N TYR A 30 2.30 -2.54 -5.29
CA TYR A 30 1.22 -3.28 -4.65
C TYR A 30 -0.11 -2.51 -4.70
N ALA A 31 -0.07 -1.19 -4.55
CA ALA A 31 -1.26 -0.35 -4.56
C ALA A 31 -1.90 -0.29 -5.96
N ILE A 32 -1.11 -0.20 -7.03
CA ILE A 32 -1.64 -0.07 -8.40
C ILE A 32 -2.49 -1.29 -8.82
N PRO A 33 -2.01 -2.55 -8.67
CA PRO A 33 -2.82 -3.72 -9.01
C PRO A 33 -4.14 -3.80 -8.23
N GLU A 34 -4.14 -3.50 -6.93
CA GLU A 34 -5.37 -3.57 -6.12
C GLU A 34 -6.36 -2.46 -6.47
N LEU A 35 -5.89 -1.23 -6.70
CA LEU A 35 -6.76 -0.13 -7.15
C LEU A 35 -7.38 -0.43 -8.53
N LYS A 36 -6.61 -1.05 -9.45
CA LYS A 36 -7.13 -1.46 -10.75
C LYS A 36 -8.20 -2.54 -10.61
N LYS A 37 -7.95 -3.56 -9.78
CA LYS A 37 -8.89 -4.63 -9.48
C LYS A 37 -10.21 -4.11 -8.90
N ILE A 38 -10.16 -3.17 -7.94
CA ILE A 38 -11.38 -2.53 -7.39
C ILE A 38 -12.17 -1.83 -8.50
N ALA A 39 -11.50 -1.04 -9.35
CA ALA A 39 -12.17 -0.31 -10.43
C ALA A 39 -12.90 -1.26 -11.39
N ASP A 40 -12.26 -2.37 -11.77
CA ASP A 40 -12.84 -3.37 -12.67
C ASP A 40 -14.01 -4.13 -12.01
N GLN A 41 -13.91 -4.42 -10.71
CA GLN A 41 -14.98 -5.05 -9.97
C GLN A 41 -16.19 -4.13 -9.80
N ILE A 42 -15.99 -2.82 -9.60
CA ILE A 42 -17.08 -1.83 -9.55
C ILE A 42 -17.80 -1.78 -10.91
N GLY A 43 -17.06 -1.79 -12.02
CA GLY A 43 -17.66 -1.87 -13.36
C GLY A 43 -18.45 -3.16 -13.59
N SER A 44 -17.94 -4.29 -13.08
CA SER A 44 -18.62 -5.59 -13.15
C SER A 44 -19.89 -5.62 -12.30
N ILE A 45 -19.84 -5.08 -11.06
CA ILE A 45 -21.01 -4.97 -10.18
C ILE A 45 -22.09 -4.11 -10.85
N ALA A 46 -21.71 -2.96 -11.42
CA ALA A 46 -22.63 -2.05 -12.09
C ALA A 46 -23.39 -2.67 -13.28
N THR A 47 -22.84 -3.74 -13.88
CA THR A 47 -23.42 -4.43 -15.04
C THR A 47 -23.97 -5.82 -14.71
N SER A 48 -23.87 -6.27 -13.45
CA SER A 48 -24.17 -7.64 -13.01
C SER A 48 -25.66 -8.04 -13.04
N GLY A 49 -26.58 -7.07 -13.10
CA GLY A 49 -28.02 -7.32 -12.98
C GLY A 49 -28.49 -7.75 -11.58
N PHE A 50 -27.62 -7.70 -10.56
CA PHE A 50 -27.99 -7.98 -9.18
C PHE A 50 -28.95 -6.92 -8.61
N LYS A 51 -29.71 -7.33 -7.59
CA LYS A 51 -30.54 -6.38 -6.83
C LYS A 51 -29.63 -5.37 -6.09
N PRO A 52 -30.08 -4.11 -5.91
CA PRO A 52 -29.25 -3.06 -5.30
C PRO A 52 -28.61 -3.45 -3.96
N ALA A 53 -29.33 -4.15 -3.09
CA ALA A 53 -28.79 -4.61 -1.80
C ALA A 53 -27.59 -5.55 -1.96
N ALA A 54 -27.64 -6.47 -2.94
CA ALA A 54 -26.53 -7.39 -3.21
C ALA A 54 -25.33 -6.65 -3.85
N MET A 55 -25.58 -5.63 -4.68
CA MET A 55 -24.52 -4.80 -5.25
C MET A 55 -23.75 -4.02 -4.16
N VAL A 56 -24.45 -3.54 -3.13
CA VAL A 56 -23.84 -2.86 -1.98
C VAL A 56 -22.95 -3.82 -1.18
N GLU A 57 -23.42 -5.02 -0.88
CA GLU A 57 -22.62 -6.01 -0.16
C GLU A 57 -21.39 -6.47 -0.96
N LEU A 58 -21.56 -6.67 -2.27
CA LEU A 58 -20.43 -6.99 -3.16
C LEU A 58 -19.39 -5.86 -3.18
N LEU A 59 -19.83 -4.60 -3.25
CA LEU A 59 -18.93 -3.45 -3.20
C LEU A 59 -18.17 -3.42 -1.88
N LYS A 60 -18.87 -3.60 -0.76
CA LYS A 60 -18.26 -3.62 0.57
C LYS A 60 -17.18 -4.71 0.68
N MET A 61 -17.47 -5.91 0.21
CA MET A 61 -16.50 -7.01 0.20
C MET A 61 -15.23 -6.66 -0.61
N GLN A 62 -15.36 -6.00 -1.76
CA GLN A 62 -14.19 -5.59 -2.55
C GLN A 62 -13.38 -4.48 -1.87
N ILE A 63 -14.06 -3.54 -1.22
CA ILE A 63 -13.39 -2.49 -0.43
C ILE A 63 -12.63 -3.13 0.73
N ASP A 64 -13.26 -4.02 1.50
CA ASP A 64 -12.63 -4.68 2.66
C ASP A 64 -11.41 -5.52 2.24
N ALA A 65 -11.49 -6.23 1.11
CA ALA A 65 -10.36 -6.97 0.55
C ALA A 65 -9.19 -6.06 0.18
N ALA A 66 -9.46 -4.94 -0.47
CA ALA A 66 -8.42 -3.97 -0.83
C ALA A 66 -7.81 -3.29 0.40
N VAL A 67 -8.63 -2.91 1.38
CA VAL A 67 -8.17 -2.37 2.66
C VAL A 67 -7.25 -3.38 3.35
N THR A 68 -7.58 -4.66 3.35
CA THR A 68 -6.74 -5.71 3.94
C THR A 68 -5.37 -5.77 3.28
N VAL A 69 -5.30 -5.70 1.96
CA VAL A 69 -4.02 -5.70 1.23
C VAL A 69 -3.23 -4.42 1.53
N ILE A 70 -3.86 -3.25 1.49
CA ILE A 70 -3.20 -1.97 1.79
C ILE A 70 -2.71 -1.93 3.24
N VAL A 71 -3.48 -2.44 4.20
CA VAL A 71 -3.07 -2.54 5.61
C VAL A 71 -1.89 -3.50 5.76
N ALA A 72 -1.88 -4.64 5.07
CA ALA A 72 -0.73 -5.55 5.08
C ALA A 72 0.55 -4.87 4.59
N MET A 73 0.47 -3.87 3.72
CA MET A 73 1.62 -3.07 3.28
C MET A 73 2.20 -2.18 4.38
N THR A 74 1.46 -1.90 5.46
CA THR A 74 1.99 -1.23 6.66
C THR A 74 3.12 -2.04 7.29
N ALA A 75 3.06 -3.37 7.22
CA ALA A 75 4.14 -4.24 7.67
C ALA A 75 5.42 -4.07 6.82
N LEU A 76 5.27 -3.82 5.52
CA LEU A 76 6.40 -3.53 4.63
C LEU A 76 7.04 -2.16 4.96
N ALA A 77 6.22 -1.15 5.28
CA ALA A 77 6.71 0.14 5.74
C ALA A 77 7.46 0.03 7.08
N MET A 78 6.95 -0.77 8.02
CA MET A 78 7.66 -1.05 9.29
C MET A 78 8.98 -1.78 9.06
N GLN A 79 9.05 -2.71 8.10
CA GLN A 79 10.30 -3.39 7.74
C GLN A 79 11.34 -2.38 7.22
N LEU A 80 10.94 -1.44 6.36
CA LEU A 80 11.84 -0.39 5.87
C LEU A 80 12.36 0.52 6.99
N VAL A 81 11.51 0.84 7.96
CA VAL A 81 11.92 1.57 9.17
C VAL A 81 12.92 0.74 9.98
N GLN A 82 12.68 -0.56 10.13
CA GLN A 82 13.60 -1.47 10.83
C GLN A 82 14.95 -1.57 10.12
N ASP A 83 14.96 -1.66 8.80
CA ASP A 83 16.18 -1.70 7.99
C ASP A 83 16.98 -0.39 8.12
N ALA A 84 16.29 0.76 8.12
CA ALA A 84 16.90 2.06 8.36
C ALA A 84 17.50 2.16 9.78
N ILE A 85 16.77 1.70 10.80
CA ILE A 85 17.28 1.62 12.18
C ILE A 85 18.52 0.73 12.24
N ASN A 86 18.50 -0.44 11.61
CA ASN A 86 19.65 -1.35 11.58
C ASN A 86 20.87 -0.70 10.90
N ALA A 87 20.66 0.01 9.78
CA ALA A 87 21.73 0.74 9.10
C ALA A 87 22.33 1.85 9.99
N ILE A 88 21.47 2.62 10.68
CA ILE A 88 21.90 3.64 11.65
C ILE A 88 22.71 3.01 12.78
N MET A 89 22.23 1.90 13.36
CA MET A 89 22.90 1.20 14.45
C MET A 89 24.25 0.60 14.01
N ASN A 90 24.36 0.11 12.78
CA ASN A 90 25.63 -0.35 12.20
C ASN A 90 26.62 0.82 12.06
N ALA A 91 26.18 1.98 11.59
CA ALA A 91 27.05 3.15 11.49
C ALA A 91 27.56 3.62 12.87
N VAL A 92 26.71 3.57 13.90
CA VAL A 92 27.10 3.87 15.30
C VAL A 92 28.13 2.85 15.80
N LYS A 93 27.89 1.56 15.55
CA LYS A 93 28.80 0.47 15.90
C LYS A 93 30.17 0.67 15.27
N ASP A 94 30.23 0.94 13.98
CA ASP A 94 31.49 1.11 13.24
C ASP A 94 32.30 2.28 13.80
N LEU A 95 31.63 3.41 14.07
CA LEU A 95 32.26 4.59 14.66
C LEU A 95 32.80 4.31 16.07
N VAL A 96 31.98 3.72 16.95
CA VAL A 96 32.35 3.47 18.35
C VAL A 96 33.44 2.41 18.46
N ASN A 97 33.30 1.29 17.75
CA ASN A 97 34.29 0.22 17.76
C ASN A 97 35.61 0.69 17.14
N GLY A 98 35.56 1.50 16.08
CA GLY A 98 36.74 2.11 15.47
C GLY A 98 37.43 3.11 16.40
N ALA A 99 36.67 3.93 17.12
CA ALA A 99 37.22 4.92 18.05
C ALA A 99 37.84 4.29 19.31
N VAL A 100 37.29 3.18 19.81
CA VAL A 100 37.77 2.52 21.02
C VAL A 100 38.80 1.41 20.72
N GLY A 101 38.88 0.96 19.47
CA GLY A 101 39.87 -0.03 19.02
C GLY A 101 39.58 -1.46 19.47
N ILE A 102 38.43 -1.69 20.12
CA ILE A 102 37.91 -3.00 20.50
C ILE A 102 36.39 -3.04 20.23
N PRO A 103 35.80 -4.20 19.88
CA PRO A 103 34.39 -4.30 19.59
C PRO A 103 33.55 -4.21 20.87
N LEU A 104 32.80 -3.11 21.02
CA LEU A 104 31.88 -2.86 22.13
C LEU A 104 30.42 -3.15 21.77
N ILE A 105 30.03 -2.91 20.52
CA ILE A 105 28.68 -3.15 20.01
C ILE A 105 28.73 -4.33 19.03
N GLY A 106 27.86 -5.32 19.26
CA GLY A 106 27.75 -6.59 18.54
C GLY A 106 27.23 -6.47 17.13
#